data_AF-A0A973FGN4-F1
#
_entry.id   AF-A0A973FGN4-F1
#
_cell.length_a   1.000
_cell.length_b   1.000
_cell.length_c   1.000
_cell.angle_alpha   90.00
_cell.angle_beta   90.00
_cell.angle_gamma   90.00
#
_symmetry.space_group_name_H-M   'P 1'
#
loop_
_entity.id
_entity.type
_entity.pdbx_description
1 polymer ?
#
loop_
_entity_poly.entity_id
_entity_poly.type
_entity_poly.pdbx_seq_one_letter_code
_entity_poly.pdbx_strand_id
1 'polypeptide(L)'
;MTFTVRFTPEAKDDLLRLYSFLLEKDLLAAEDALRAMTKGVEFLRDFPFSCRKALPDNPFLRELLIPFGNSGFVALFEIQEERMVTILAVRHQREDDYY
;
A
#
# COMPACT_ATOMS: atom_id res chain seq x y z
N MET A 1 9.07 5.58 -18.11
CA MET A 1 9.41 6.68 -17.18
C MET A 1 8.77 6.34 -15.85
N THR A 2 9.50 6.34 -14.74
CA THR A 2 9.02 5.81 -13.45
C THR A 2 8.95 6.88 -12.36
N PHE A 3 8.05 6.68 -11.40
CA PHE A 3 7.93 7.45 -10.17
C PHE A 3 8.88 6.90 -9.10
N THR A 4 9.33 7.78 -8.21
CA THR A 4 10.05 7.39 -6.99
C THR A 4 9.04 7.16 -5.88
N VAL A 5 9.00 5.96 -5.32
CA VAL A 5 8.10 5.62 -4.21
C VAL A 5 8.87 5.71 -2.90
N ARG A 6 8.31 6.42 -1.92
CA ARG A 6 8.80 6.50 -0.55
C ARG A 6 7.68 6.18 0.43
N PHE A 7 8.06 5.92 1.68
CA PHE A 7 7.14 5.58 2.76
C PHE A 7 7.31 6.60 3.88
N THR A 8 6.18 7.04 4.46
CA THR A 8 6.19 7.72 5.76
C THR A 8 6.66 6.75 6.86
N PRO A 9 7.09 7.27 8.03
CA PRO A 9 7.34 6.43 9.19
C PRO A 9 6.14 5.55 9.55
N GLU A 10 4.94 6.11 9.53
CA GLU A 10 3.69 5.42 9.84
C GLU A 10 3.46 4.25 8.88
N ALA A 11 3.61 4.46 7.57
CA ALA A 11 3.48 3.40 6.59
C ALA A 11 4.52 2.28 6.78
N LYS A 12 5.72 2.59 7.28
CA LYS A 12 6.72 1.56 7.59
C LYS A 12 6.32 0.74 8.82
N ASP A 13 5.86 1.40 9.87
CA ASP A 13 5.38 0.73 11.09
C ASP A 13 4.18 -0.17 10.78
N ASP A 14 3.30 0.28 9.89
CA ASP A 14 2.18 -0.50 9.38
C ASP A 14 2.63 -1.80 8.70
N LEU A 15 3.61 -1.70 7.79
CA LEU A 15 4.16 -2.86 7.09
C LEU A 15 4.81 -3.84 8.06
N LEU A 16 5.57 -3.34 9.04
CA LEU A 16 6.20 -4.17 10.07
C LEU A 16 5.14 -4.89 10.91
N ARG A 17 4.12 -4.17 11.38
CA ARG A 17 3.01 -4.74 12.16
C ARG A 17 2.28 -5.84 11.38
N LEU A 18 1.94 -5.58 10.12
CA LEU A 18 1.25 -6.55 9.26
C LEU A 18 2.12 -7.78 8.98
N TYR A 19 3.41 -7.59 8.72
CA TYR A 19 4.35 -8.69 8.50
C TYR A 19 4.54 -9.54 9.76
N SER A 20 4.76 -8.92 10.92
CA SER A 20 4.89 -9.63 12.21
C SER A 20 3.65 -10.45 12.53
N PHE A 21 2.46 -9.90 12.32
CA PHE A 21 1.20 -10.62 12.53
C PHE A 21 1.06 -11.87 11.65
N LEU A 22 1.52 -11.80 10.39
CA LEU A 22 1.52 -12.95 9.50
C LEU A 22 2.59 -13.95 9.89
N LEU A 23 3.78 -13.49 10.27
CA LEU A 23 4.92 -14.33 10.67
C LEU A 23 4.58 -15.22 11.87
N GLU A 24 3.83 -14.69 12.83
CA GLU A 24 3.35 -15.45 14.00
C GLU A 24 2.38 -16.59 13.64
N LYS A 25 1.75 -16.52 12.46
CA LYS A 25 0.71 -17.47 12.04
C LYS A 25 1.22 -18.45 10.99
N ASP A 26 1.87 -17.93 9.96
CA ASP A 26 2.33 -18.69 8.80
C ASP A 26 3.46 -17.92 8.08
N LEU A 27 4.65 -18.50 8.10
CA LEU A 27 5.84 -17.95 7.44
C LEU A 27 5.65 -17.80 5.93
N LEU A 28 5.02 -18.76 5.27
CA LEU A 28 4.80 -18.72 3.82
C LEU A 28 3.82 -17.59 3.46
N ALA A 29 2.77 -17.43 4.27
CA ALA A 29 1.82 -16.32 4.10
C ALA A 29 2.52 -14.96 4.27
N ALA A 30 3.45 -14.84 5.22
CA ALA A 30 4.23 -13.62 5.43
C ALA A 30 5.12 -13.30 4.21
N GLU A 31 5.78 -14.31 3.62
CA GLU A 31 6.55 -14.14 2.39
C GLU A 31 5.68 -13.73 1.20
N ASP A 32 4.51 -14.35 1.04
CA ASP A 32 3.58 -14.03 -0.04
C ASP A 32 2.98 -12.62 0.11
N ALA A 33 2.73 -12.17 1.34
CA ALA A 33 2.30 -10.80 1.59
C ALA A 33 3.37 -9.79 1.17
N LEU A 34 4.64 -10.05 1.51
CA LEU A 34 5.76 -9.19 1.11
C LEU A 34 5.90 -9.12 -0.42
N ARG A 35 5.73 -10.25 -1.12
CA ARG A 35 5.71 -10.29 -2.59
C ARG A 35 4.55 -9.47 -3.16
N ALA A 36 3.35 -9.60 -2.59
CA ALA A 36 2.18 -8.84 -3.03
C ALA A 36 2.38 -7.33 -2.85
N MET A 37 2.88 -6.91 -1.69
CA MET A 37 3.21 -5.50 -1.41
C MET A 37 4.29 -4.96 -2.34
N THR A 38 5.33 -5.75 -2.61
CA THR A 38 6.40 -5.37 -3.55
C THR A 38 5.85 -5.12 -4.95
N LYS A 39 5.01 -6.02 -5.47
CA LYS A 39 4.32 -5.84 -6.76
C LYS A 39 3.43 -4.59 -6.78
N GLY A 40 2.74 -4.31 -5.66
CA GLY A 40 1.96 -3.08 -5.52
C GLY A 40 2.83 -1.83 -5.64
N VAL A 41 3.98 -1.80 -4.98
CA VAL A 41 4.96 -0.70 -5.07
C VAL A 41 5.50 -0.56 -6.49
N GLU A 42 5.87 -1.66 -7.15
CA GLU A 42 6.30 -1.64 -8.56
C GLU A 42 5.22 -1.05 -9.48
N PHE A 43 3.96 -1.45 -9.28
CA PHE A 43 2.84 -0.87 -10.02
C PHE A 43 2.72 0.66 -9.81
N LEU A 44 2.89 1.15 -8.58
CA LEU A 44 2.88 2.59 -8.29
C LEU A 44 4.03 3.35 -8.95
N ARG A 45 5.16 2.69 -9.24
CA ARG A 45 6.26 3.33 -9.97
C ARG A 45 5.88 3.62 -11.42
N ASP A 46 5.02 2.81 -12.01
CA ASP A 46 4.67 2.97 -13.43
C ASP A 46 3.33 3.68 -13.63
N PHE A 47 2.34 3.40 -12.78
CA PHE A 47 0.94 3.78 -13.01
C PHE A 47 0.20 4.33 -11.78
N PRO A 48 0.75 5.30 -11.02
CA PRO A 48 0.12 5.76 -9.78
C PRO A 48 -1.23 6.46 -10.03
N PHE A 49 -1.37 7.17 -11.16
CA PHE A 49 -2.61 7.85 -11.55
C PHE A 49 -3.73 6.91 -12.02
N SER A 50 -3.44 5.62 -12.22
CA SER A 50 -4.47 4.60 -12.55
C SER A 50 -5.22 4.10 -11.31
N CYS A 51 -4.70 4.38 -10.11
CA CYS A 51 -5.32 3.96 -8.86
C CYS A 51 -6.57 4.78 -8.52
N ARG A 52 -7.43 4.24 -7.66
CA ARG A 52 -8.66 4.91 -7.21
C ARG A 52 -8.33 6.19 -6.44
N LYS A 53 -9.10 7.26 -6.65
CA LYS A 53 -9.03 8.47 -5.81
C LYS A 53 -9.60 8.16 -4.43
N ALA A 54 -8.87 8.50 -3.38
CA ALA A 54 -9.34 8.34 -2.00
C ALA A 54 -10.46 9.34 -1.69
N LEU A 55 -10.31 10.57 -2.19
CA LEU A 55 -11.28 11.65 -2.03
C LEU A 55 -11.68 12.21 -3.41
N PRO A 56 -12.97 12.52 -3.66
CA PRO A 56 -13.41 13.09 -4.94
C PRO A 56 -12.67 14.39 -5.31
N ASP A 57 -12.43 15.23 -4.31
CA ASP A 57 -11.89 16.59 -4.48
C ASP A 57 -10.35 16.64 -4.42
N ASN A 58 -9.68 15.51 -4.17
CA ASN A 58 -8.22 15.42 -4.18
C ASN A 58 -7.74 14.39 -5.21
N PRO A 59 -7.31 14.83 -6.42
CA PRO A 59 -6.87 13.91 -7.48
C PRO A 59 -5.51 13.26 -7.23
N PHE A 60 -4.76 13.70 -6.21
CA PHE A 60 -3.42 13.23 -5.88
C PHE A 60 -3.41 12.23 -4.73
N LEU A 61 -4.38 12.31 -3.82
CA LEU A 61 -4.58 11.32 -2.77
C LEU A 61 -5.36 10.12 -3.30
N ARG A 62 -4.73 8.95 -3.25
CA ARG A 62 -5.18 7.73 -3.92
C ARG A 62 -4.95 6.50 -3.08
N GLU A 63 -5.68 5.45 -3.43
CA GLU A 63 -5.59 4.16 -2.78
C GLU A 63 -5.29 3.06 -3.79
N LEU A 64 -4.35 2.19 -3.44
CA LEU A 64 -4.08 0.96 -4.15
C LEU A 64 -4.61 -0.21 -3.33
N LEU A 65 -5.49 -1.00 -3.95
CA LEU A 65 -5.85 -2.32 -3.46
C LEU A 65 -4.75 -3.30 -3.87
N ILE A 66 -4.16 -3.97 -2.88
CA ILE A 66 -3.12 -4.98 -3.06
C ILE A 66 -3.75 -6.34 -2.75
N PRO A 67 -4.07 -7.16 -3.77
CA PRO A 67 -4.68 -8.46 -3.57
C PRO A 67 -3.76 -9.39 -2.79
N PHE A 68 -4.26 -9.95 -1.69
CA PHE A 68 -3.56 -10.94 -0.88
C PHE A 68 -4.57 -11.73 -0.02
N GLY A 69 -4.47 -13.06 -0.01
CA GLY A 69 -5.43 -13.91 0.69
C GLY A 69 -6.88 -13.62 0.26
N ASN A 70 -7.79 -13.51 1.22
CA ASN A 70 -9.23 -13.32 0.96
C ASN A 70 -9.71 -11.86 0.97
N SER A 71 -8.85 -10.90 1.37
CA SER A 71 -9.25 -9.50 1.56
C SER A 71 -8.16 -8.51 1.14
N GLY A 72 -6.88 -8.85 1.26
CA GLY A 72 -5.80 -7.99 0.81
C GLY A 72 -5.53 -6.78 1.68
N PHE A 73 -4.66 -5.92 1.17
CA PHE A 73 -4.23 -4.68 1.81
C PHE A 73 -4.70 -3.46 1.01
N VAL A 74 -4.78 -2.32 1.68
CA VAL A 74 -4.97 -1.02 1.07
C VAL A 74 -3.76 -0.16 1.42
N ALA A 75 -3.13 0.41 0.40
CA ALA A 75 -2.09 1.42 0.57
C ALA A 75 -2.67 2.78 0.20
N LEU A 76 -2.76 3.68 1.17
CA LEU A 76 -3.09 5.09 0.94
C LEU A 76 -1.80 5.82 0.57
N PHE A 77 -1.83 6.58 -0.52
CA PHE A 77 -0.66 7.30 -0.99
C PHE A 77 -1.02 8.64 -1.61
N GLU A 78 -0.06 9.54 -1.62
CA GLU A 78 -0.15 10.84 -2.28
C GLU A 78 0.86 10.92 -3.43
N ILE A 79 0.39 11.40 -4.58
CA ILE A 79 1.25 11.74 -5.71
C ILE A 79 1.67 13.21 -5.59
N GLN A 80 2.96 13.45 -5.50
CA GLN A 80 3.53 14.79 -5.36
C GLN A 80 4.16 15.24 -6.67
N GLU A 81 4.60 16.50 -6.71
CA GLU A 81 5.39 17.04 -7.82
C GLU A 81 6.67 16.21 -8.04
N GLU A 82 7.33 16.42 -9.18
CA GLU A 82 8.60 15.74 -9.52
C GLU A 82 8.51 14.20 -9.63
N ARG A 83 7.31 13.64 -9.82
CA ARG A 83 7.06 12.19 -9.94
C ARG A 83 7.43 11.42 -8.68
N MET A 84 7.08 11.99 -7.53
CA MET A 84 7.21 11.34 -6.25
C MET A 84 5.87 10.76 -5.78
N VAL A 85 5.90 9.55 -5.24
CA VAL A 85 4.75 8.91 -4.59
C VAL A 85 5.12 8.65 -3.14
N THR A 86 4.33 9.15 -2.21
CA THR A 86 4.51 8.92 -0.78
C THR A 86 3.39 8.02 -0.28
N ILE A 87 3.71 6.79 0.10
CA ILE A 87 2.78 5.91 0.80
C ILE A 87 2.65 6.42 2.23
N LEU A 88 1.42 6.77 2.60
CA LEU A 88 1.07 7.42 3.87
C LEU A 88 0.68 6.40 4.94
N ALA A 89 -0.04 5.35 4.54
CA ALA A 89 -0.47 4.28 5.44
C ALA A 89 -0.68 2.98 4.65
N VAL A 90 -0.53 1.85 5.34
CA VAL A 90 -0.88 0.52 4.82
C VAL A 90 -1.77 -0.20 5.82
N ARG A 91 -2.89 -0.73 5.35
CA ARG A 91 -3.90 -1.37 6.21
C ARG A 91 -4.35 -2.68 5.61
N HIS A 92 -4.74 -3.63 6.44
CA HIS A 92 -5.47 -4.80 5.95
C HIS A 92 -6.95 -4.41 5.80
N GLN A 93 -7.63 -4.86 4.74
CA GLN A 93 -9.02 -4.45 4.44
C GLN A 93 -10.05 -4.77 5.54
N ARG A 94 -9.70 -5.64 6.49
CA ARG A 94 -10.57 -6.05 7.60
C ARG A 94 -10.23 -5.37 8.92
N GLU A 95 -9.31 -4.41 8.93
CA GLU A 95 -9.10 -3.58 10.12
C GLU A 95 -10.32 -2.66 10.30
N ASP A 96 -10.79 -2.52 11.54
CA ASP A 96 -12.11 -1.96 11.92
C ASP A 96 -12.35 -0.49 11.51
N ASP A 97 -11.34 0.20 10.98
CA ASP A 97 -11.38 1.62 10.64
C ASP A 97 -11.67 1.89 9.14
N TYR A 98 -11.88 0.85 8.32
CA TYR A 98 -12.21 0.98 6.88
C TYR A 98 -13.72 0.79 6.64
N TYR A 99 -14.49 1.87 6.77
CA TYR A 99 -15.90 1.96 6.38
C TYR A 99 -16.21 3.20 5.57
#